data_AF-A0A328FDL9-F1
#
_entry.id   AF-A0A328FDL9-F1
#
_cell.length_a   1.000
_cell.length_b   1.000
_cell.length_c   1.000
_cell.angle_alpha   90.00
_cell.angle_beta   90.00
_cell.angle_gamma   90.00
#
_symmetry.space_group_name_H-M   'P 1'
#
loop_
_entity.id
_entity.type
_entity.pdbx_description
1 polymer ?
#
loop_
_entity_poly.entity_id
_entity_poly.type
_entity_poly.pdbx_seq_one_letter_code
_entity_poly.pdbx_strand_id
1 'polypeptide(L)'
;MLSSSVILAGLVGAWFGLDLDRMAAILVVLFVFKAGAGIFVDAFRVLLDASLDFETMDRVKTIILKDPRVVLINSLWGRNSGRYKFIEADIVIKARNLEKASAVSRAIEGEIKKQVFHVDHILIHYEPQKKETRTLAVPLNDDMQGLSEHFGDAPYFYIATVRDRDGTLLSEAYHRNPFAGEEKGKGIKVSEWLLEDGIDTVYTPKGFKGKGPGYVFSDAGVDVIVTRDRSLKDIRGNSQKGEDSSDLII
;
A
#
# COMPACT_ATOMS: atom_id res chain seq x y z
N MET A 1 -24.48 -34.66 -40.65
CA MET A 1 -24.48 -35.72 -41.68
C MET A 1 -23.40 -36.78 -41.43
N LEU A 2 -22.14 -36.41 -41.09
CA LEU A 2 -21.08 -37.37 -40.72
C LEU A 2 -21.36 -38.13 -39.42
N SER A 3 -21.87 -37.45 -38.39
CA SER A 3 -22.17 -38.04 -37.07
C SER A 3 -23.25 -39.13 -37.11
N SER A 4 -24.32 -38.94 -37.88
CA SER A 4 -25.38 -39.95 -38.06
C SER A 4 -24.89 -41.20 -38.80
N SER A 5 -23.96 -41.03 -39.74
CA SER A 5 -23.40 -42.15 -40.53
C SER A 5 -22.46 -43.02 -39.69
N VAL A 6 -21.70 -42.40 -38.76
CA VAL A 6 -20.81 -43.11 -37.82
C VAL A 6 -21.61 -43.95 -36.81
N ILE A 7 -22.72 -43.41 -36.31
CA ILE A 7 -23.62 -44.12 -35.38
C ILE A 7 -24.31 -45.30 -36.08
N LEU A 8 -24.77 -45.10 -37.33
CA LEU A 8 -25.39 -46.17 -38.14
C LEU A 8 -24.39 -47.30 -38.44
N ALA A 9 -23.14 -46.96 -38.77
CA ALA A 9 -22.09 -47.94 -39.00
C ALA A 9 -21.72 -48.72 -37.72
N GLY A 10 -21.72 -48.07 -36.55
CA GLY A 10 -21.54 -48.73 -35.25
C GLY A 10 -22.66 -49.73 -34.93
N LEU A 11 -23.90 -49.37 -35.23
CA LEU A 11 -25.08 -50.22 -35.00
C LEU A 11 -25.09 -51.48 -35.88
N VAL A 12 -24.65 -51.35 -37.15
CA VAL A 12 -24.52 -52.49 -38.08
C VAL A 12 -23.32 -53.37 -37.72
N GLY A 13 -22.23 -52.79 -37.23
CA GLY A 13 -21.05 -53.53 -36.76
C GLY A 13 -21.32 -54.41 -35.53
N ALA A 14 -22.25 -53.99 -34.65
CA ALA A 14 -22.64 -54.75 -33.47
C ALA A 14 -23.35 -56.08 -33.81
N TRP A 15 -23.95 -56.21 -35.00
CA TRP A 15 -24.56 -57.47 -35.47
C TRP A 15 -23.54 -58.56 -35.82
N PHE A 16 -22.26 -58.21 -36.01
CA PHE A 16 -21.19 -59.16 -36.36
C PHE A 16 -20.41 -59.73 -35.16
N GLY A 17 -20.85 -59.46 -33.92
CA GLY A 17 -20.31 -60.10 -32.71
C GLY A 17 -18.90 -59.68 -32.29
N LEU A 18 -18.40 -58.56 -32.81
CA LEU A 18 -17.16 -57.91 -32.37
C LEU A 18 -17.53 -56.80 -31.38
N ASP A 19 -16.81 -56.65 -30.27
CA ASP A 19 -16.92 -55.56 -29.26
C ASP A 19 -16.50 -54.17 -29.82
N LEU A 20 -16.76 -53.94 -31.10
CA LEU A 20 -16.55 -52.69 -31.84
C LEU A 20 -17.35 -51.52 -31.25
N ASP A 21 -18.42 -51.80 -30.51
CA ASP A 21 -19.25 -50.78 -29.86
C ASP A 21 -18.44 -49.95 -28.86
N ARG A 22 -17.55 -50.58 -28.08
CA ARG A 22 -16.65 -49.85 -27.16
C ARG A 22 -15.64 -48.98 -27.90
N MET A 23 -15.08 -49.48 -29.00
CA MET A 23 -14.13 -48.71 -29.82
C MET A 23 -14.81 -47.52 -30.52
N ALA A 24 -16.02 -47.72 -31.03
CA ALA A 24 -16.83 -46.67 -31.61
C ALA A 24 -17.21 -45.60 -30.57
N ALA A 25 -17.60 -46.01 -29.37
CA ALA A 25 -17.91 -45.10 -28.27
C ALA A 25 -16.70 -44.23 -27.87
N ILE A 26 -15.51 -44.82 -27.75
CA ILE A 26 -14.26 -44.07 -27.47
C ILE A 26 -13.97 -43.05 -28.57
N LEU A 27 -14.12 -43.43 -29.84
CA LEU A 27 -13.96 -42.51 -30.96
C LEU A 27 -14.95 -41.33 -30.90
N VAL A 28 -16.22 -41.61 -30.63
CA VAL A 28 -17.25 -40.57 -30.49
C VAL A 28 -16.92 -39.64 -29.32
N VAL A 29 -16.51 -40.16 -28.16
CA VAL A 29 -16.10 -39.36 -27.00
C VAL A 29 -14.93 -38.44 -27.36
N LEU A 30 -13.93 -38.93 -28.09
CA LEU A 30 -12.81 -38.10 -28.55
C LEU A 30 -13.26 -36.98 -29.50
N PHE A 31 -14.19 -37.26 -30.41
CA PHE A 31 -14.75 -36.23 -31.29
C PHE A 31 -15.54 -35.17 -30.52
N VAL A 32 -16.40 -35.58 -29.60
CA VAL A 32 -17.19 -34.66 -28.76
C VAL A 32 -16.27 -33.85 -27.85
N PHE A 33 -15.27 -34.47 -27.22
CA PHE A 33 -14.30 -33.78 -26.39
C PHE A 33 -13.49 -32.76 -27.18
N LYS A 34 -13.02 -33.11 -28.39
CA LYS A 34 -12.29 -32.19 -29.26
C LYS A 34 -13.15 -31.00 -29.69
N ALA A 35 -14.41 -31.23 -30.03
CA ALA A 35 -15.35 -30.17 -30.39
C ALA A 35 -15.66 -29.25 -29.19
N GLY A 36 -15.93 -29.86 -28.02
CA GLY A 36 -16.19 -29.13 -26.79
C GLY A 36 -14.97 -28.34 -26.29
N ALA A 37 -13.77 -28.90 -26.40
CA ALA A 37 -12.52 -28.22 -26.03
C ALA A 37 -12.28 -26.97 -26.89
N GLY A 38 -12.59 -27.03 -28.19
CA GLY A 38 -12.53 -25.85 -29.07
C GLY A 38 -13.48 -24.75 -28.59
N ILE A 39 -14.75 -25.09 -28.38
CA ILE A 39 -15.77 -24.14 -27.90
C ILE A 39 -15.40 -23.57 -26.53
N PHE A 40 -14.89 -24.41 -25.63
CA PHE A 40 -14.46 -24.00 -24.30
C PHE A 40 -13.29 -23.01 -24.36
N VAL A 41 -12.25 -23.32 -25.13
CA VAL A 41 -11.10 -22.40 -25.32
C VAL A 41 -11.54 -21.10 -25.97
N ASP A 42 -12.43 -21.14 -26.96
CA ASP A 42 -12.95 -19.94 -27.61
C ASP A 42 -13.78 -19.09 -26.64
N ALA A 43 -14.65 -19.71 -25.84
CA ALA A 43 -15.44 -19.00 -24.82
C ALA A 43 -14.54 -18.38 -23.73
N PHE A 44 -13.52 -19.12 -23.26
CA PHE A 44 -12.52 -18.59 -22.33
C PHE A 44 -11.71 -17.46 -22.95
N ARG A 45 -11.36 -17.57 -24.23
CA ARG A 45 -10.63 -16.53 -24.96
C ARG A 45 -11.48 -15.28 -25.10
N VAL A 46 -12.78 -15.37 -25.36
CA VAL A 46 -13.70 -14.21 -25.40
C VAL A 46 -13.80 -13.54 -24.03
N LEU A 47 -13.88 -14.32 -22.95
CA LEU A 47 -13.84 -13.80 -21.58
C LEU A 47 -12.50 -13.11 -21.28
N LEU A 48 -11.39 -13.62 -21.82
CA LEU A 48 -10.05 -13.03 -21.69
C LEU A 48 -9.81 -11.85 -22.64
N ASP A 49 -10.43 -11.80 -23.83
CA ASP A 49 -10.33 -10.68 -24.78
C ASP A 49 -11.07 -9.43 -24.25
N ALA A 50 -12.07 -9.65 -23.38
CA ALA A 50 -12.68 -8.59 -22.57
C ALA A 50 -11.68 -8.00 -21.56
N SER A 51 -10.74 -8.81 -21.06
CA SER A 51 -9.60 -8.33 -20.27
C SER A 51 -8.46 -7.85 -21.18
N LEU A 52 -7.62 -6.95 -20.68
CA LEU A 52 -6.47 -6.49 -21.43
C LEU A 52 -5.54 -7.66 -21.79
N ASP A 53 -4.91 -7.62 -22.97
CA ASP A 53 -3.96 -8.66 -23.38
C ASP A 53 -2.76 -8.74 -22.40
N PHE A 54 -2.30 -9.97 -22.12
CA PHE A 54 -1.25 -10.22 -21.12
C PHE A 54 0.06 -9.48 -21.43
N GLU A 55 0.42 -9.36 -22.71
CA GLU A 55 1.62 -8.64 -23.16
C GLU A 55 1.56 -7.16 -22.78
N THR A 56 0.43 -6.50 -23.02
CA THR A 56 0.22 -5.12 -22.60
C THR A 56 0.27 -4.98 -21.09
N MET A 57 -0.37 -5.89 -20.34
CA MET A 57 -0.36 -5.86 -18.87
C MET A 57 1.05 -6.03 -18.30
N ASP A 58 1.85 -6.94 -18.85
CA ASP A 58 3.23 -7.16 -18.42
C ASP A 58 4.13 -5.96 -18.76
N ARG A 59 3.90 -5.31 -19.91
CA ARG A 59 4.58 -4.07 -20.28
C ARG A 59 4.24 -2.93 -19.32
N VAL A 60 2.96 -2.76 -18.96
CA VAL A 60 2.51 -1.76 -17.98
C VAL A 60 3.15 -2.03 -16.62
N LYS A 61 3.12 -3.28 -16.15
CA LYS A 61 3.77 -3.71 -14.92
C LYS A 61 5.26 -3.35 -14.90
N THR A 62 5.96 -3.62 -16.00
CA THR A 62 7.38 -3.31 -16.15
C THR A 62 7.64 -1.80 -16.08
N ILE A 63 6.80 -0.97 -16.70
CA ILE A 63 6.92 0.49 -16.64
C ILE A 63 6.74 0.99 -15.20
N ILE A 64 5.73 0.48 -14.48
CA ILE A 64 5.47 0.85 -13.09
C ILE A 64 6.66 0.47 -12.19
N LEU A 65 7.16 -0.77 -12.29
CA LEU A 65 8.26 -1.27 -11.46
C LEU A 65 9.62 -0.66 -11.81
N LYS A 66 9.75 0.01 -12.96
CA LYS A 66 10.97 0.72 -13.36
C LYS A 66 11.22 1.97 -12.49
N ASP A 67 10.18 2.54 -11.89
CA ASP A 67 10.34 3.69 -11.01
C ASP A 67 10.84 3.22 -9.62
N PRO A 68 12.04 3.63 -9.16
CA PRO A 68 12.61 3.17 -7.90
C PRO A 68 11.83 3.61 -6.65
N ARG A 69 10.90 4.57 -6.81
CA ARG A 69 10.03 5.06 -5.74
C ARG A 69 8.83 4.14 -5.54
N VAL A 70 8.50 3.26 -6.48
CA VAL A 70 7.48 2.23 -6.31
C VAL A 70 8.09 1.07 -5.52
N VAL A 71 7.42 0.69 -4.43
CA VAL A 71 7.81 -0.45 -3.58
C VAL A 71 7.25 -1.73 -4.15
N LEU A 72 5.95 -1.73 -4.46
CA LEU A 72 5.23 -2.89 -4.96
C LEU A 72 3.92 -2.46 -5.66
N ILE A 73 3.35 -3.39 -6.40
CA ILE A 73 2.03 -3.27 -7.04
C ILE A 73 1.10 -4.22 -6.28
N ASN A 74 0.08 -3.67 -5.62
CA ASN A 74 -0.95 -4.44 -4.92
C ASN A 74 -1.89 -5.11 -5.92
N SER A 75 -2.34 -4.34 -6.91
CA SER A 75 -3.25 -4.80 -7.95
C SER A 75 -2.94 -4.10 -9.28
N LEU A 76 -3.17 -4.81 -10.39
CA LEU A 76 -3.06 -4.25 -11.73
C LEU A 76 -4.09 -4.96 -12.60
N TRP A 77 -5.03 -4.20 -13.12
CA TRP A 77 -6.14 -4.71 -13.91
C TRP A 77 -6.41 -3.79 -15.09
N GLY A 78 -6.97 -4.36 -16.15
CA GLY A 78 -7.24 -3.60 -17.36
C GLY A 78 -8.27 -4.29 -18.22
N ARG A 79 -8.96 -3.50 -19.04
CA ARG A 79 -9.99 -3.96 -19.97
C ARG A 79 -9.87 -3.24 -21.31
N ASN A 80 -10.27 -3.96 -22.36
CA ASN A 80 -10.45 -3.37 -23.67
C ASN A 80 -11.88 -2.78 -23.76
N SER A 81 -12.03 -1.65 -24.43
CA SER A 81 -13.32 -1.03 -24.75
C SER A 81 -13.26 -0.50 -26.18
N GLY A 82 -13.71 -1.34 -27.11
CA GLY A 82 -13.50 -1.12 -28.54
C GLY A 82 -12.01 -1.10 -28.86
N ARG A 83 -11.53 -0.01 -29.46
CA ARG A 83 -10.11 0.21 -29.77
C ARG A 83 -9.29 0.75 -28.61
N TYR A 84 -9.94 1.14 -27.50
CA TYR A 84 -9.29 1.82 -26.39
C TYR A 84 -9.04 0.89 -25.21
N LYS A 85 -7.97 1.18 -24.47
CA LYS A 85 -7.51 0.44 -23.31
C LYS A 85 -7.75 1.26 -22.05
N PHE A 86 -8.32 0.62 -21.05
CA PHE A 86 -8.55 1.15 -19.70
C PHE A 86 -7.69 0.36 -18.73
N ILE A 87 -6.87 1.05 -17.95
CA ILE A 87 -5.90 0.44 -17.05
C ILE A 87 -6.09 1.04 -15.67
N GLU A 88 -6.05 0.20 -14.66
CA GLU A 88 -6.12 0.62 -13.27
C GLU A 88 -5.03 -0.11 -12.47
N ALA A 89 -4.37 0.61 -11.57
CA ALA A 89 -3.26 0.07 -10.79
C ALA A 89 -3.31 0.60 -9.34
N ASP A 90 -3.08 -0.29 -8.39
CA ASP A 90 -2.87 0.06 -6.99
C ASP A 90 -1.40 -0.18 -6.63
N ILE A 91 -0.69 0.88 -6.23
CA ILE A 91 0.76 0.84 -5.99
C ILE A 91 1.14 1.40 -4.61
N VAL A 92 2.23 0.90 -4.05
CA VAL A 92 2.81 1.46 -2.82
C VAL A 92 4.04 2.29 -3.19
N ILE A 93 4.11 3.54 -2.70
CA ILE A 93 5.17 4.49 -3.05
C ILE A 93 5.96 4.89 -1.80
N LYS A 94 7.28 5.03 -1.95
CA LYS A 94 8.21 5.61 -0.96
C LYS A 94 8.07 7.14 -0.91
N ALA A 95 6.88 7.65 -0.59
CA ALA A 95 6.62 9.08 -0.49
C ALA A 95 5.86 9.41 0.79
N ARG A 96 6.36 10.40 1.55
CA ARG A 96 5.69 10.93 2.76
C ARG A 96 4.69 12.05 2.45
N ASN A 97 4.89 12.77 1.35
CA ASN A 97 4.04 13.90 0.94
C ASN A 97 3.15 13.46 -0.25
N LEU A 98 1.86 13.77 -0.16
CA LEU A 98 0.84 13.56 -1.19
C LEU A 98 1.23 14.17 -2.54
N GLU A 99 1.82 15.35 -2.56
CA GLU A 99 2.27 16.04 -3.78
C GLU A 99 3.38 15.25 -4.49
N LYS A 100 4.34 14.73 -3.73
CA LYS A 100 5.41 13.88 -4.27
C LYS A 100 4.84 12.58 -4.81
N ALA A 101 3.90 11.95 -4.10
CA ALA A 101 3.24 10.75 -4.55
C ALA A 101 2.41 10.98 -5.83
N SER A 102 1.69 12.10 -5.90
CA SER A 102 0.95 12.54 -7.10
C SER A 102 1.88 12.77 -8.29
N ALA A 103 3.04 13.39 -8.07
CA ALA A 103 4.03 13.60 -9.12
C ALA A 103 4.61 12.28 -9.67
N VAL A 104 4.86 11.29 -8.80
CA VAL A 104 5.27 9.94 -9.21
C VAL A 104 4.17 9.27 -10.04
N SER A 105 2.93 9.29 -9.55
CA SER A 105 1.78 8.71 -10.25
C SER A 105 1.61 9.31 -11.65
N ARG A 106 1.66 10.64 -11.78
CA ARG A 106 1.58 11.33 -13.09
C ARG A 106 2.74 10.98 -14.02
N ALA A 107 3.95 10.81 -13.49
CA ALA A 107 5.11 10.43 -14.29
C ALA A 107 4.94 9.01 -14.87
N ILE A 108 4.47 8.06 -14.05
CA ILE A 108 4.18 6.69 -14.47
C ILE A 108 3.04 6.67 -15.50
N GLU A 109 1.95 7.40 -15.25
CA GLU A 109 0.83 7.54 -16.19
C GLU A 109 1.32 8.03 -17.56
N GLY A 110 2.14 9.08 -17.57
CA GLY A 110 2.71 9.64 -18.79
C GLY A 110 3.61 8.65 -19.53
N GLU A 111 4.36 7.82 -18.82
CA GLU A 111 5.24 6.81 -19.42
C GLU A 111 4.44 5.65 -20.03
N ILE A 112 3.38 5.20 -19.36
CA ILE A 112 2.47 4.18 -19.90
C ILE A 112 1.81 4.68 -21.18
N LYS A 113 1.28 5.92 -21.19
CA LYS A 113 0.65 6.50 -22.40
C LYS A 113 1.60 6.64 -23.58
N LYS A 114 2.91 6.78 -23.34
CA LYS A 114 3.92 6.85 -24.41
C LYS A 114 4.25 5.48 -25.00
N GLN A 115 4.26 4.43 -24.18
CA GLN A 115 4.74 3.11 -24.58
C GLN A 115 3.64 2.13 -24.97
N VAL A 116 2.40 2.36 -24.53
CA VAL A 116 1.26 1.50 -24.80
C VAL A 116 0.29 2.21 -25.74
N PHE A 117 0.00 1.58 -26.87
CA PHE A 117 -0.93 2.13 -27.86
C PHE A 117 -2.38 2.08 -27.37
N HIS A 118 -3.14 3.11 -27.76
CA HIS A 118 -4.57 3.24 -27.53
C HIS A 118 -5.03 3.24 -26.06
N VAL A 119 -4.17 3.65 -25.13
CA VAL A 119 -4.60 3.87 -23.76
C VAL A 119 -5.38 5.18 -23.65
N ASP A 120 -6.67 5.07 -23.32
CA ASP A 120 -7.56 6.23 -23.16
C ASP A 120 -7.56 6.72 -21.70
N HIS A 121 -7.66 5.77 -20.76
CA HIS A 121 -7.69 6.07 -19.35
C HIS A 121 -6.74 5.17 -18.55
N ILE A 122 -6.01 5.78 -17.61
CA ILE A 122 -5.20 5.09 -16.61
C ILE A 122 -5.54 5.71 -15.27
N LEU A 123 -5.92 4.87 -14.30
CA LEU A 123 -6.10 5.27 -12.92
C LEU A 123 -5.02 4.61 -12.06
N ILE A 124 -4.26 5.41 -11.32
CA ILE A 124 -3.24 4.90 -10.41
C ILE A 124 -3.62 5.34 -9.01
N HIS A 125 -4.14 4.41 -8.21
CA HIS A 125 -4.23 4.61 -6.76
C HIS A 125 -2.87 4.32 -6.14
N TYR A 126 -2.50 5.16 -5.19
CA TYR A 126 -1.23 5.01 -4.50
C TYR A 126 -1.40 5.14 -3.00
N GLU A 127 -0.67 4.30 -2.29
CA GLU A 127 -0.58 4.33 -0.84
C GLU A 127 0.87 4.63 -0.42
N PRO A 128 1.08 5.44 0.61
CA PRO A 128 2.42 5.62 1.17
C PRO A 128 2.89 4.30 1.80
N GLN A 129 4.18 4.01 1.67
CA GLN A 129 4.79 2.90 2.39
C GLN A 129 4.61 3.11 3.90
N LYS A 130 3.93 2.17 4.58
CA LYS A 130 3.87 2.15 6.03
C LYS A 130 5.28 1.97 6.59
N LYS A 131 5.70 2.86 7.48
CA LYS A 131 6.97 2.69 8.21
C LYS A 131 6.83 1.51 9.17
N GLU A 132 7.83 0.65 9.22
CA GLU A 132 7.89 -0.42 10.24
C GLU A 132 8.26 0.11 11.63
N THR A 133 8.60 1.39 11.71
CA THR A 133 9.07 2.06 12.93
C THR A 133 8.40 3.42 13.08
N ARG A 134 8.08 3.79 14.32
CA ARG A 134 7.67 5.16 14.68
C ARG A 134 8.74 5.79 15.56
N THR A 135 9.05 7.06 15.30
CA THR A 135 9.92 7.85 16.18
C THR A 135 9.08 8.79 17.03
N LEU A 136 9.19 8.69 18.35
CA LEU A 136 8.45 9.52 19.30
C LEU A 136 9.39 10.50 20.01
N ALA A 137 8.87 11.70 20.30
CA ALA A 137 9.56 12.72 21.07
C ALA A 137 8.75 13.11 22.32
N VAL A 138 9.45 13.28 23.44
CA VAL A 138 8.86 13.65 24.73
C VAL A 138 9.66 14.82 25.33
N PRO A 139 9.05 15.97 25.63
CA PRO A 139 9.71 17.07 26.32
C PRO A 139 9.89 16.73 27.79
N LEU A 140 11.11 16.86 28.29
CA LEU A 140 11.49 16.52 29.67
C LEU A 140 11.93 17.75 30.45
N ASN A 141 11.77 17.67 31.78
CA ASN A 141 12.34 18.61 32.74
C ASN A 141 13.83 18.33 32.96
N ASP A 142 14.49 19.18 33.76
CA ASP A 142 15.93 19.04 34.08
C ASP A 142 16.28 17.71 34.77
N ASP A 143 15.30 17.05 35.40
CA ASP A 143 15.45 15.75 36.04
C ASP A 143 15.49 14.56 35.04
N MET A 144 15.30 14.82 33.74
CA MET A 144 15.19 13.84 32.65
C MET A 144 14.15 12.73 32.89
N GLN A 145 13.21 12.94 33.82
CA GLN A 145 12.21 11.95 34.21
C GLN A 145 10.80 12.51 34.10
N GLY A 146 10.58 13.72 34.59
CA GLY A 146 9.30 14.42 34.51
C GLY A 146 9.10 15.04 33.13
N LEU A 147 7.86 15.04 32.66
CA LEU A 147 7.50 15.73 31.43
C LEU A 147 7.43 17.25 31.65
N SER A 148 7.93 18.02 30.68
CA SER A 148 7.82 19.47 30.69
C SER A 148 6.47 19.91 30.13
N GLU A 149 5.77 20.78 30.86
CA GLU A 149 4.54 21.43 30.37
C GLU A 149 4.82 22.53 29.33
N HIS A 150 6.06 23.03 29.31
CA HIS A 150 6.50 24.12 28.45
C HIS A 150 7.38 23.56 27.33
N PHE A 151 6.74 23.07 26.28
CA PHE A 151 7.41 22.41 25.15
C PHE A 151 8.63 23.17 24.60
N GLY A 152 8.48 24.46 24.26
CA GLY A 152 9.58 25.24 23.68
C GLY A 152 10.74 25.53 24.66
N ASP A 153 10.44 25.52 25.96
CA ASP A 153 11.41 25.80 27.03
C ASP A 153 11.99 24.51 27.64
N ALA A 154 11.52 23.34 27.21
CA ALA A 154 11.94 22.06 27.77
C ALA A 154 13.46 21.90 27.63
N PRO A 155 14.20 21.67 28.71
CA PRO A 155 15.66 21.57 28.66
C PRO A 155 16.15 20.36 27.85
N TYR A 156 15.38 19.26 27.86
CA TYR A 156 15.72 18.03 27.17
C TYR A 156 14.53 17.45 26.42
N PHE A 157 14.83 16.69 25.38
CA PHE A 157 13.90 15.87 24.64
C PHE A 157 14.37 14.43 24.66
N TYR A 158 13.48 13.54 25.04
CA TYR A 158 13.68 12.11 24.86
C TYR A 158 13.13 11.72 23.50
N ILE A 159 13.98 11.14 22.65
CA ILE A 159 13.63 10.64 21.33
C ILE A 159 13.82 9.14 21.33
N ALA A 160 12.79 8.40 20.94
CA ALA A 160 12.85 6.96 20.85
C ALA A 160 12.27 6.46 19.53
N THR A 161 12.92 5.48 18.93
CA THR A 161 12.40 4.76 17.79
C THR A 161 11.88 3.42 18.26
N VAL A 162 10.59 3.17 18.04
CA VAL A 162 9.91 1.92 18.37
C VAL A 162 9.48 1.22 17.08
N ARG A 163 9.43 -0.11 17.10
CA ARG A 163 8.85 -0.89 16.01
C ARG A 163 7.33 -0.80 16.09
N ASP A 164 6.69 -0.44 14.98
CA ASP A 164 5.24 -0.22 14.87
C ASP A 164 4.43 -1.48 15.20
N ARG A 165 4.93 -2.66 14.81
CA ARG A 165 4.21 -3.93 14.94
C ARG A 165 4.02 -4.41 16.39
N ASP A 166 5.02 -4.20 17.25
CA ASP A 166 5.09 -4.83 18.58
C ASP A 166 5.48 -3.85 19.70
N GLY A 167 5.71 -2.57 19.37
CA GLY A 167 6.13 -1.55 20.35
C GLY A 167 7.57 -1.74 20.85
N THR A 168 8.36 -2.64 20.26
CA THR A 168 9.73 -2.89 20.70
C THR A 168 10.58 -1.65 20.54
N LEU A 169 11.22 -1.22 21.62
CA LEU A 169 12.18 -0.12 21.61
C LEU A 169 13.43 -0.53 20.81
N LEU A 170 13.69 0.15 19.69
CA LEU A 170 14.85 -0.10 18.84
C LEU A 170 16.02 0.83 19.19
N SER A 171 15.73 2.08 19.55
CA SER A 171 16.72 3.07 19.95
C SER A 171 16.08 4.10 20.87
N GLU A 172 16.85 4.63 21.83
CA GLU A 172 16.48 5.76 22.67
C GLU A 172 17.67 6.73 22.83
N ALA A 173 17.39 8.03 22.85
CA ALA A 173 18.39 9.07 23.03
C ALA A 173 17.80 10.28 23.76
N TYR A 174 18.66 10.98 24.50
CA TYR A 174 18.33 12.23 25.17
C TYR A 174 19.06 13.37 24.48
N HIS A 175 18.31 14.34 24.00
CA HIS A 175 18.83 15.50 23.29
C HIS A 175 18.59 16.75 24.12
N ARG A 176 19.62 17.56 24.30
CA ARG A 176 19.47 18.89 24.92
C ARG A 176 18.79 19.83 23.92
N ASN A 177 17.82 20.60 24.39
CA ASN A 177 17.14 21.58 23.54
C ASN A 177 18.11 22.71 23.16
N PRO A 178 18.48 22.86 21.86
CA PRO A 178 19.41 23.89 21.42
C PRO A 178 18.80 25.29 21.46
N PHE A 179 17.47 25.41 21.52
CA PHE A 179 16.73 26.68 21.46
C PHE A 179 16.15 27.11 22.81
N ALA A 180 16.43 26.40 23.90
CA ALA A 180 15.92 26.76 25.23
C ALA A 180 16.27 28.19 25.65
N GLY A 181 17.41 28.72 25.17
CA GLY A 181 17.89 30.08 25.47
C GLY A 181 17.41 31.19 24.52
N GLU A 182 16.62 30.87 23.49
CA GLU A 182 16.17 31.85 22.48
C GLU A 182 15.07 32.78 23.01
N GLU A 183 15.06 34.08 22.69
CA GLU A 183 14.05 34.97 23.30
C GLU A 183 12.63 34.76 22.73
N LYS A 184 12.50 34.34 21.47
CA LYS A 184 11.21 34.22 20.77
C LYS A 184 11.17 33.02 19.82
N GLY A 185 9.97 32.52 19.59
CA GLY A 185 9.73 31.46 18.60
C GLY A 185 10.28 30.09 18.97
N LYS A 186 10.72 29.89 20.23
CA LYS A 186 11.30 28.62 20.72
C LYS A 186 10.53 27.38 20.26
N GLY A 187 9.21 27.39 20.45
CA GLY A 187 8.37 26.27 20.07
C GLY A 187 8.42 25.92 18.58
N ILE A 188 8.47 26.92 17.69
CA ILE A 188 8.57 26.69 16.24
C ILE A 188 9.95 26.10 15.90
N LYS A 189 11.02 26.70 16.42
CA LYS A 189 12.41 26.24 16.19
C LYS A 189 12.61 24.80 16.69
N VAL A 190 12.09 24.49 17.88
CA VAL A 190 12.13 23.12 18.44
C VAL A 190 11.34 22.16 17.58
N SER A 191 10.15 22.54 17.10
CA SER A 191 9.36 21.70 16.20
C SER A 191 10.11 21.41 14.89
N GLU A 192 10.70 22.42 14.26
CA GLU A 192 11.50 22.25 13.03
C GLU A 192 12.69 21.31 13.25
N TRP A 193 13.42 21.48 14.36
CA TRP A 193 14.53 20.60 14.72
C TRP A 193 14.12 19.15 14.97
N LEU A 194 13.00 18.92 15.66
CA LEU A 194 12.49 17.56 15.84
C LEU A 194 12.06 16.93 14.50
N LEU A 195 11.53 17.73 13.55
CA LEU A 195 11.19 17.24 12.22
C LEU A 195 12.42 16.80 11.41
N GLU A 196 13.57 17.47 11.59
CA GLU A 196 14.84 17.05 10.99
C GLU A 196 15.27 15.67 11.51
N ASP A 197 15.03 15.38 12.79
CA ASP A 197 15.24 14.06 13.41
C ASP A 197 14.18 13.02 13.00
N GLY A 198 13.21 13.41 12.17
CA GLY A 198 12.26 12.51 11.54
C GLY A 198 11.22 11.93 12.49
N ILE A 199 10.81 12.70 13.51
CA ILE A 199 9.77 12.31 14.44
C ILE A 199 8.43 12.06 13.72
N ASP A 200 7.66 11.11 14.26
CA ASP A 200 6.31 10.75 13.82
C ASP A 200 5.26 11.17 14.87
N THR A 201 5.65 11.21 16.15
CA THR A 201 4.72 11.48 17.25
C THR A 201 5.38 12.32 18.35
N VAL A 202 4.64 13.28 18.92
CA VAL A 202 5.06 14.06 20.10
C VAL A 202 4.10 13.81 21.24
N TYR A 203 4.60 13.33 22.37
CA TYR A 203 3.83 13.27 23.62
C TYR A 203 4.04 14.56 24.39
N THR A 204 2.96 15.19 24.84
CA THR A 204 3.03 16.42 25.62
C THR A 204 1.96 16.44 26.71
N PRO A 205 2.22 17.02 27.90
CA PRO A 205 1.18 17.22 28.91
C PRO A 205 0.09 18.20 28.45
N LYS A 206 0.41 19.09 27.51
CA LYS A 206 -0.48 20.14 27.00
C LYS A 206 -0.47 20.17 25.47
N GLY A 207 -1.65 20.14 24.86
CA GLY A 207 -1.78 20.27 23.41
C GLY A 207 -1.33 21.63 22.87
N PHE A 208 -1.08 21.68 21.56
CA PHE A 208 -0.61 22.88 20.87
C PHE A 208 -1.69 23.65 20.10
N LYS A 209 -2.97 23.47 20.45
CA LYS A 209 -4.09 24.11 19.75
C LYS A 209 -3.92 25.63 19.72
N GLY A 210 -3.85 26.21 18.52
CA GLY A 210 -3.65 27.65 18.29
C GLY A 210 -2.24 28.17 18.61
N LYS A 211 -1.23 27.30 18.76
CA LYS A 211 0.16 27.66 19.03
C LYS A 211 1.07 27.26 17.88
N GLY A 212 2.21 27.94 17.74
CA GLY A 212 3.22 27.69 16.70
C GLY A 212 3.58 26.22 16.46
N PRO A 213 3.98 25.45 17.49
CA PRO A 213 4.28 24.02 17.35
C PRO A 213 3.15 23.19 16.72
N GLY A 214 1.89 23.53 17.02
CA GLY A 214 0.73 22.79 16.51
C GLY A 214 0.57 22.92 15.00
N TYR A 215 0.86 24.11 14.45
CA TYR A 215 0.83 24.31 13.00
C TYR A 215 1.98 23.57 12.32
N VAL A 216 3.20 23.65 12.87
CA VAL A 216 4.39 22.98 12.31
C VAL A 216 4.20 21.46 12.28
N PHE A 217 3.73 20.85 13.37
CA PHE A 217 3.50 19.41 13.40
C PHE A 217 2.32 18.96 12.54
N SER A 218 1.22 19.72 12.52
CA SER A 218 0.08 19.40 11.67
C SER A 218 0.42 19.45 10.17
N ASP A 219 1.23 20.41 9.74
CA ASP A 219 1.67 20.53 8.34
C ASP A 219 2.60 19.38 7.94
N ALA A 220 3.45 18.95 8.87
CA ALA A 220 4.38 17.84 8.66
C ALA A 220 3.75 16.44 8.84
N GLY A 221 2.47 16.35 9.24
CA GLY A 221 1.79 15.08 9.50
C GLY A 221 2.30 14.35 10.74
N VAL A 222 2.77 15.08 11.75
CA VAL A 222 3.22 14.53 13.04
C VAL A 222 2.06 14.53 14.03
N ASP A 223 1.83 13.39 14.67
CA ASP A 223 0.77 13.23 15.66
C ASP A 223 1.16 13.86 17.00
N VAL A 224 0.29 14.69 17.56
CA VAL A 224 0.49 15.30 18.88
C VAL A 224 -0.45 14.63 19.88
N ILE A 225 0.10 13.79 20.75
CA ILE A 225 -0.64 13.07 21.78
C ILE A 225 -0.56 13.83 23.09
N VAL A 226 -1.73 14.28 23.57
CA VAL A 226 -1.84 14.89 24.90
C VAL A 226 -1.99 13.77 25.93
N THR A 227 -0.98 13.60 26.79
CA THR A 227 -0.99 12.57 27.83
C THR A 227 -1.24 13.17 29.22
N ARG A 228 -1.87 12.39 30.09
CA ARG A 228 -1.98 12.69 31.53
C ARG A 228 -0.77 12.16 32.31
N ASP A 229 0.02 11.30 31.69
CA ASP A 229 1.24 10.76 32.26
C ASP A 229 2.24 11.88 32.52
N ARG A 230 2.82 11.88 33.72
CA ARG A 230 3.76 12.92 34.14
C ARG A 230 5.21 12.44 34.14
N SER A 231 5.45 11.15 33.92
CA SER A 231 6.77 10.56 33.90
C SER A 231 7.06 9.82 32.60
N LEU A 232 8.33 9.83 32.21
CA LEU A 232 8.81 9.09 31.05
C LEU A 232 8.60 7.57 31.19
N LYS A 233 8.62 7.04 32.42
CA LYS A 233 8.42 5.61 32.69
C LYS A 233 7.01 5.16 32.32
N ASP A 234 6.02 5.99 32.60
CA ASP A 234 4.62 5.68 32.28
C ASP A 234 4.40 5.64 30.77
N ILE A 235 5.00 6.58 30.04
CA ILE A 235 4.96 6.62 28.58
C ILE A 235 5.67 5.40 27.98
N ARG A 236 6.86 5.04 28.49
CA ARG A 236 7.57 3.83 28.05
C ARG A 236 6.76 2.56 28.30
N GLY A 237 6.07 2.47 29.44
CA GLY A 237 5.23 1.32 29.79
C GLY A 237 3.99 1.19 28.90
N ASN A 238 3.40 2.31 28.49
CA ASN A 238 2.25 2.34 27.59
C ASN A 238 2.66 2.11 26.12
N SER A 239 3.83 2.57 25.67
CA SER A 239 4.33 2.28 24.32
C SER A 239 4.70 0.81 24.10
N GLN A 240 4.97 0.04 25.17
CA GLN A 240 5.26 -1.40 25.12
C GLN A 240 4.00 -2.29 25.18
N LYS A 241 2.87 -1.75 25.68
CA LYS A 241 1.56 -2.40 25.61
C LYS A 241 0.87 -1.82 24.38
N GLY A 242 0.99 -2.50 23.25
CA GLY A 242 0.41 -2.05 21.97
C GLY A 242 -0.97 -1.41 22.12
N GLU A 243 -1.15 -0.28 21.43
CA GLU A 243 -2.37 0.54 21.37
C GLU A 243 -3.66 -0.28 21.53
N ASP A 244 -4.21 -0.33 22.74
CA ASP A 244 -5.62 -0.60 22.99
C ASP A 244 -6.26 0.73 23.41
N SER A 245 -6.38 1.64 22.46
CA SER A 245 -7.14 2.90 22.59
C SER A 245 -7.63 3.35 21.22
N SER A 246 -8.23 2.42 20.49
CA SER A 246 -9.25 2.74 19.49
C SER A 246 -10.56 3.02 20.24
N ASP A 247 -10.63 4.11 21.01
CA ASP A 247 -11.89 4.68 21.50
C ASP A 247 -11.59 5.95 22.29
N LEU A 248 -11.61 7.09 21.59
CA LEU A 248 -12.07 8.39 22.10
C LEU A 248 -12.05 9.42 20.95
N ILE A 249 -12.88 9.14 19.93
CA ILE A 249 -13.48 10.19 19.12
C ILE A 249 -14.97 10.16 19.45
N ILE A 250 -15.39 10.99 20.42
CA ILE A 250 -16.64 11.78 20.37
C ILE A 250 -16.34 13.12 21.05
#